data_AF-B8BX54-F1
#
_entry.id   AF-B8BX54-F1
#
_cell.length_a   1.000
_cell.length_b   1.000
_cell.length_c   1.000
_cell.angle_alpha   90.00
_cell.angle_beta   90.00
_cell.angle_gamma   90.00
#
_symmetry.space_group_name_H-M   'P 1'
#
loop_
_entity.id
_entity.type
_entity.pdbx_description
1 polymer ?
#
loop_
_entity_poly.entity_id
_entity_poly.type
_entity_poly.pdbx_seq_one_letter_code
_entity_poly.pdbx_strand_id
1 'polypeptide(L)'
;MSYDDDSLELPTQTSQQQQQERRAFLQQAAHTLVLSSIVATGSSESAADAAAVDGLPPITHKVYFDVRISRSDGTFYIRDAVSTDPEDEPFIGQLVFGLFGKNTPNHVQRFLNYVDVPYDVDNPFPSYSRSRFTTLDISTGLLIGGTIPGLDVSTLAGGNVLEYGGRVIPAKLWVEDRNSESSEGAKVSHSFKGLLTHRNLDLTPSFGVTTRSSTTSLDATHTVFGCILEDRGGFLERTVDLPVLTDSGKVSRTEIDGPVTVGGSGGGDLGGALASSVFTAQRRVFRDAAKTFGDSRLDKVYDGKLLRRVEVTKVGVL
;
A
#
# COMPACT_ATOMS: atom_id res chain seq x y z
N MET A 1 68.62 62.26 -21.41
CA MET A 1 68.15 60.89 -21.13
C MET A 1 66.64 60.93 -21.20
N SER A 2 66.10 60.63 -22.38
CA SER A 2 64.69 60.30 -22.61
C SER A 2 64.55 58.78 -22.49
N TYR A 3 63.53 58.30 -21.79
CA TYR A 3 62.61 57.25 -22.24
C TYR A 3 61.38 57.27 -21.34
N ASP A 4 60.25 57.28 -22.01
CA ASP A 4 58.89 57.07 -21.54
C ASP A 4 58.74 55.74 -20.77
N ASP A 5 57.85 55.69 -19.78
CA ASP A 5 57.24 54.44 -19.35
C ASP A 5 55.75 54.64 -19.01
N ASP A 6 55.02 53.59 -19.34
CA ASP A 6 53.68 53.56 -19.88
C ASP A 6 52.58 53.73 -18.84
N SER A 7 51.48 54.31 -19.32
CA SER A 7 50.18 54.30 -18.66
C SER A 7 49.35 53.17 -19.24
N LEU A 8 48.89 52.24 -18.38
CA LEU A 8 47.80 51.31 -18.71
C LEU A 8 46.79 51.29 -17.56
N GLU A 9 45.73 52.09 -17.74
CA GLU A 9 44.49 52.01 -16.99
C GLU A 9 43.74 50.70 -17.33
N LEU A 10 43.23 50.01 -16.31
CA LEU A 10 42.25 48.93 -16.45
C LEU A 10 40.85 49.45 -16.12
N PRO A 11 39.83 49.21 -16.97
CA PRO A 11 38.50 49.79 -16.77
C PRO A 11 37.50 48.85 -16.05
N THR A 12 36.72 49.48 -15.14
CA THR A 12 35.26 49.31 -14.91
C THR A 12 34.68 47.97 -14.43
N GLN A 13 34.38 47.90 -13.12
CA GLN A 13 33.48 46.92 -12.48
C GLN A 13 31.96 47.23 -12.64
N THR A 14 31.58 48.27 -13.38
CA THR A 14 30.20 48.80 -13.41
C THR A 14 29.25 48.10 -14.38
N SER A 15 29.73 47.21 -15.26
CA SER A 15 28.89 46.61 -16.32
C SER A 15 28.15 45.33 -15.91
N GLN A 16 28.65 44.59 -14.91
CA GLN A 16 28.05 43.30 -14.51
C GLN A 16 26.84 43.44 -13.58
N GLN A 17 26.83 44.43 -12.68
CA GLN A 17 25.66 44.69 -11.83
C GLN A 17 24.46 45.22 -12.62
N GLN A 18 24.68 46.09 -13.62
CA GLN A 18 23.60 46.60 -14.49
C GLN A 18 22.93 45.51 -15.35
N GLN A 19 23.63 44.43 -15.67
CA GLN A 19 23.04 43.31 -16.42
C GLN A 19 22.19 42.38 -15.53
N GLN A 20 22.49 42.27 -14.23
CA GLN A 20 21.71 41.46 -13.31
C GLN A 20 20.36 42.12 -12.95
N GLU A 21 20.35 43.44 -12.76
CA GLU A 21 19.10 44.17 -12.45
C GLU A 21 18.11 44.18 -13.62
N ARG A 22 18.59 44.22 -14.88
CA ARG A 22 17.72 44.13 -16.07
C ARG A 22 17.04 42.77 -16.24
N ARG A 23 17.66 41.67 -15.77
CA ARG A 23 17.05 40.33 -15.82
C ARG A 23 15.99 40.13 -14.76
N ALA A 24 16.16 40.72 -13.58
CA ALA A 24 15.15 40.66 -12.51
C ALA A 24 13.87 41.44 -12.88
N PHE A 25 14.00 42.58 -13.57
CA PHE A 25 12.86 43.40 -14.00
C PHE A 25 11.98 42.72 -15.06
N LEU A 26 12.58 41.99 -16.01
CA LEU A 26 11.82 41.29 -17.06
C LEU A 26 11.04 40.07 -16.54
N GLN A 27 11.45 39.46 -15.43
CA GLN A 27 10.73 38.33 -14.83
C GLN A 27 9.49 38.76 -14.04
N GLN A 28 9.46 39.99 -13.50
CA GLN A 28 8.28 40.51 -12.80
C GLN A 28 7.20 41.08 -13.74
N ALA A 29 7.54 41.42 -14.98
CA ALA A 29 6.56 41.89 -15.97
C ALA A 29 5.71 40.76 -16.61
N ALA A 30 6.11 39.50 -16.45
CA ALA A 30 5.40 38.34 -17.00
C ALA A 30 4.27 37.79 -16.09
N HIS A 31 4.13 38.30 -14.86
CA HIS A 31 3.18 37.78 -13.87
C HIS A 31 1.88 38.59 -13.70
N THR A 32 1.68 39.65 -14.49
CA THR A 32 0.60 40.62 -14.23
C THR A 32 -0.33 40.82 -15.41
N LEU A 33 -0.82 39.74 -16.05
CA LEU A 33 -1.83 39.90 -17.12
C LEU A 33 -2.65 38.64 -17.45
N VAL A 34 -3.33 38.03 -16.47
CA VAL A 34 -4.61 37.33 -16.75
C VAL A 34 -5.51 37.37 -15.51
N LEU A 35 -6.45 38.31 -15.48
CA LEU A 35 -7.62 38.24 -14.61
C LEU A 35 -8.85 38.71 -15.39
N SER A 36 -9.96 38.01 -15.15
CA SER A 36 -11.36 38.31 -15.51
C SER A 36 -11.82 37.72 -16.85
N SER A 37 -12.95 37.03 -16.98
CA SER A 37 -14.11 36.80 -16.10
C SER A 37 -15.04 35.74 -16.74
N ILE A 38 -15.96 35.14 -15.97
CA ILE A 38 -17.40 34.99 -16.28
C ILE A 38 -18.09 33.95 -15.35
N VAL A 39 -19.13 34.47 -14.68
CA VAL A 39 -20.38 33.86 -14.19
C VAL A 39 -20.37 33.02 -12.91
N ALA A 40 -20.98 33.63 -11.89
CA ALA A 40 -21.64 32.97 -10.78
C ALA A 40 -22.89 32.22 -11.26
N THR A 41 -22.91 30.91 -11.03
CA THR A 41 -24.14 30.10 -10.88
C THR A 41 -23.89 29.14 -9.73
N GLY A 42 -24.88 29.03 -8.84
CA GLY A 42 -24.75 28.44 -7.51
C GLY A 42 -24.07 27.08 -7.46
N SER A 43 -23.30 26.87 -6.39
CA SER A 43 -22.81 25.56 -5.99
C SER A 43 -23.98 24.71 -5.53
N SER A 44 -24.68 24.12 -6.51
CA SER A 44 -25.37 22.85 -6.33
C SER A 44 -24.30 21.78 -6.07
N GLU A 45 -24.57 20.95 -5.07
CA GLU A 45 -23.82 19.75 -4.72
C GLU A 45 -23.54 18.92 -5.99
N SER A 46 -22.30 18.93 -6.46
CA SER A 46 -21.88 18.05 -7.56
C SER A 46 -21.42 16.71 -7.00
N ALA A 47 -22.42 15.88 -6.70
CA ALA A 47 -22.29 14.44 -6.63
C ALA A 47 -21.99 13.90 -8.05
N ALA A 48 -20.75 13.99 -8.51
CA ALA A 48 -20.28 13.29 -9.71
C ALA A 48 -18.76 13.45 -9.87
N ASP A 49 -17.98 12.62 -9.19
CA ASP A 49 -16.87 11.92 -9.85
C ASP A 49 -16.53 10.65 -9.04
N ALA A 50 -17.43 9.68 -9.14
CA ALA A 50 -17.07 8.27 -8.97
C ALA A 50 -17.16 7.71 -10.38
N ALA A 51 -16.03 7.60 -11.07
CA ALA A 51 -15.99 6.84 -12.30
C ALA A 51 -16.56 5.45 -11.99
N ALA A 52 -17.76 5.19 -12.48
CA ALA A 52 -18.33 3.86 -12.46
C ALA A 52 -17.38 2.99 -13.29
N VAL A 53 -16.55 2.20 -12.61
CA VAL A 53 -15.84 1.10 -13.25
C VAL A 53 -16.95 0.19 -13.75
N ASP A 54 -17.15 0.20 -15.07
CA ASP A 54 -18.28 -0.43 -15.72
C ASP A 54 -18.40 -1.90 -15.26
N GLY A 55 -19.55 -2.26 -14.68
CA GLY A 55 -19.80 -3.60 -14.13
C GLY A 55 -19.49 -3.84 -12.63
N LEU A 56 -19.03 -2.85 -11.85
CA LEU A 56 -18.93 -2.98 -10.38
C LEU A 56 -20.22 -2.56 -9.66
N PRO A 57 -20.52 -3.12 -8.46
CA PRO A 57 -21.65 -2.68 -7.67
C PRO A 57 -21.56 -1.21 -7.23
N PRO A 58 -22.69 -0.57 -6.89
CA PRO A 58 -22.69 0.80 -6.42
C PRO A 58 -21.88 0.94 -5.12
N ILE A 59 -21.04 1.97 -5.08
CA ILE A 59 -20.26 2.35 -3.90
C ILE A 59 -21.21 3.06 -2.92
N THR A 60 -21.29 2.56 -1.69
CA THR A 60 -22.14 3.14 -0.64
C THR A 60 -21.37 3.89 0.43
N HIS A 61 -20.10 3.54 0.64
CA HIS A 61 -19.22 4.22 1.59
C HIS A 61 -17.85 4.43 0.95
N LYS A 62 -17.18 5.51 1.35
CA LYS A 62 -15.79 5.77 0.99
C LYS A 62 -14.95 5.86 2.26
N VAL A 63 -13.76 5.29 2.20
CA VAL A 63 -12.80 5.33 3.31
C VAL A 63 -11.41 5.61 2.76
N TYR A 64 -10.56 6.29 3.52
CA TYR A 64 -9.19 6.56 3.13
C TYR A 64 -8.20 5.90 4.08
N PHE A 65 -7.05 5.51 3.55
CA PHE A 65 -5.91 4.95 4.26
C PHE A 65 -4.67 5.74 3.87
N ASP A 66 -4.07 6.44 4.84
CA ASP A 66 -2.74 7.00 4.66
C ASP A 66 -1.74 5.88 4.92
N VAL A 67 -0.86 5.63 3.95
CA VAL A 67 0.05 4.49 3.94
C VAL A 67 1.49 4.95 3.77
N ARG A 68 2.42 4.17 4.32
CA ARG A 68 3.85 4.37 4.12
C ARG A 68 4.60 3.05 3.92
N ILE A 69 5.67 3.10 3.13
CA ILE A 69 6.58 1.97 2.93
C ILE A 69 7.95 2.37 3.47
N SER A 70 8.55 1.49 4.27
CA SER A 70 9.87 1.73 4.83
C SER A 70 10.93 1.76 3.74
N ARG A 71 12.09 2.31 4.10
CA ARG A 71 13.32 2.21 3.32
C ARG A 71 13.79 0.76 3.21
N SER A 72 14.85 0.55 2.44
CA SER A 72 15.53 -0.75 2.33
C SER A 72 16.08 -1.28 3.67
N ASP A 73 16.48 -0.37 4.58
CA ASP A 73 16.96 -0.69 5.93
C ASP A 73 15.84 -0.93 6.97
N GLY A 74 14.57 -0.81 6.55
CA GLY A 74 13.41 -1.02 7.42
C GLY A 74 13.03 0.19 8.28
N THR A 75 13.72 1.33 8.13
CA THR A 75 13.42 2.57 8.87
C THR A 75 12.47 3.49 8.10
N PHE A 76 11.90 4.47 8.82
CA PHE A 76 11.02 5.52 8.28
C PHE A 76 11.62 6.92 8.42
N TYR A 77 12.88 7.04 8.87
CA TYR A 77 13.51 8.34 9.05
C TYR A 77 14.01 8.87 7.71
N ILE A 78 13.68 10.13 7.45
CA ILE A 78 14.30 10.92 6.38
C ILE A 78 15.72 11.25 6.88
N ARG A 79 16.74 10.87 6.12
CA ARG A 79 18.13 11.17 6.50
C ARG A 79 18.42 12.61 6.09
N ASP A 80 18.72 13.45 7.08
CA ASP A 80 19.23 14.80 6.84
C ASP A 80 20.64 14.67 6.25
N ALA A 81 20.73 14.93 4.94
CA ALA A 81 21.95 15.04 4.13
C ALA A 81 22.67 13.73 3.74
N VAL A 82 22.98 13.65 2.43
CA VAL A 82 23.94 12.73 1.76
C VAL A 82 23.49 11.27 1.57
N SER A 83 22.20 10.98 1.35
CA SER A 83 21.85 9.82 0.52
C SER A 83 21.50 10.31 -0.89
N THR A 84 22.42 10.10 -1.82
CA THR A 84 22.31 10.46 -3.25
C THR A 84 21.22 9.68 -3.99
N ASP A 85 20.49 8.81 -3.30
CA ASP A 85 19.49 7.92 -3.89
C ASP A 85 18.08 8.31 -3.42
N PRO A 86 17.34 9.12 -4.20
CA PRO A 86 15.96 9.48 -3.91
C PRO A 86 15.02 8.24 -3.87
N GLU A 87 15.45 7.09 -4.42
CA GLU A 87 14.67 5.84 -4.40
C GLU A 87 14.74 5.10 -3.04
N ASP A 88 15.64 5.51 -2.12
CA ASP A 88 15.73 4.96 -0.77
C ASP A 88 15.05 5.84 0.30
N GLU A 89 14.21 6.79 -0.10
CA GLU A 89 13.34 7.52 0.82
C GLU A 89 12.10 6.71 1.23
N PRO A 90 11.56 6.91 2.45
CA PRO A 90 10.31 6.27 2.85
C PRO A 90 9.17 6.80 1.98
N PHE A 91 8.44 5.90 1.34
CA PHE A 91 7.26 6.27 0.55
C PHE A 91 6.10 6.66 1.47
N ILE A 92 5.34 7.66 1.06
CA ILE A 92 4.08 8.07 1.69
C ILE A 92 3.04 8.22 0.57
N GLY A 93 1.86 7.63 0.78
CA GLY A 93 0.76 7.70 -0.17
C GLY A 93 -0.60 7.61 0.53
N GLN A 94 -1.66 7.71 -0.26
CA GLN A 94 -3.03 7.58 0.23
C GLN A 94 -3.84 6.70 -0.70
N LEU A 95 -4.53 5.72 -0.12
CA LEU A 95 -5.51 4.89 -0.81
C LEU A 95 -6.91 5.37 -0.43
N VAL A 96 -7.79 5.50 -1.41
CA VAL A 96 -9.22 5.71 -1.20
C VAL A 96 -9.95 4.46 -1.67
N PHE A 97 -10.73 3.85 -0.77
CA PHE A 97 -11.54 2.69 -1.06
C PHE A 97 -13.01 3.05 -1.18
N GLY A 98 -13.69 2.46 -2.15
CA GLY A 98 -15.14 2.43 -2.28
C GLY A 98 -15.66 1.08 -1.79
N LEU A 99 -16.68 1.09 -0.94
CA LEU A 99 -17.24 -0.12 -0.33
C LEU A 99 -18.62 -0.44 -0.91
N PHE A 100 -18.88 -1.72 -1.20
CA PHE A 100 -20.11 -2.20 -1.82
C PHE A 100 -21.16 -2.57 -0.77
N GLY A 101 -21.54 -1.65 0.11
CA GLY A 101 -22.37 -1.96 1.29
C GLY A 101 -23.80 -2.39 0.99
N LYS A 102 -24.30 -2.21 -0.23
CA LYS A 102 -25.56 -2.83 -0.70
C LYS A 102 -25.38 -4.31 -1.05
N ASN A 103 -24.23 -4.66 -1.63
CA ASN A 103 -23.93 -6.00 -2.11
C ASN A 103 -23.36 -6.91 -1.02
N THR A 104 -22.53 -6.35 -0.15
CA THR A 104 -21.87 -7.06 0.96
C THR A 104 -22.01 -6.25 2.26
N PRO A 105 -23.24 -6.07 2.78
CA PRO A 105 -23.50 -5.24 3.95
C PRO A 105 -22.75 -5.73 5.20
N ASN A 106 -22.68 -7.04 5.44
CA ASN A 106 -22.03 -7.55 6.65
C ASN A 106 -20.51 -7.33 6.61
N HIS A 107 -19.87 -7.55 5.47
CA HIS A 107 -18.43 -7.27 5.30
C HIS A 107 -18.13 -5.79 5.47
N VAL A 108 -18.91 -4.92 4.83
CA VAL A 108 -18.72 -3.47 4.91
C VAL A 108 -18.92 -2.97 6.34
N GLN A 109 -19.97 -3.42 7.02
CA GLN A 109 -20.20 -3.06 8.42
C GLN A 109 -19.05 -3.54 9.32
N ARG A 110 -18.56 -4.77 9.12
CA ARG A 110 -17.44 -5.31 9.90
C ARG A 110 -16.15 -4.54 9.65
N PHE A 111 -15.85 -4.24 8.39
CA PHE A 111 -14.70 -3.45 7.99
C PHE A 111 -14.73 -2.06 8.62
N LEU A 112 -15.88 -1.38 8.58
CA LEU A 112 -16.05 -0.04 9.15
C LEU A 112 -15.84 0.01 10.67
N ASN A 113 -16.13 -1.06 11.43
CA ASN A 113 -15.86 -1.10 12.87
C ASN A 113 -14.37 -0.97 13.24
N TYR A 114 -13.45 -1.18 12.28
CA TYR A 114 -12.00 -0.99 12.48
C TYR A 114 -11.48 0.29 11.81
N VAL A 115 -12.30 0.95 10.99
CA VAL A 115 -12.02 2.25 10.36
C VAL A 115 -12.44 3.38 11.30
N ASP A 116 -13.72 3.38 11.71
CA ASP A 116 -14.33 4.42 12.53
C ASP A 116 -14.34 4.00 14.00
N VAL A 117 -13.16 4.14 14.62
CA VAL A 117 -12.93 3.71 15.99
C VAL A 117 -12.80 4.94 16.89
N PRO A 118 -13.62 5.07 17.94
CA PRO A 118 -13.49 6.14 18.92
C PRO A 118 -12.09 6.14 19.54
N TYR A 119 -11.47 7.32 19.63
CA TYR A 119 -10.20 7.46 20.32
C TYR A 119 -10.44 7.39 21.83
N ASP A 120 -9.91 6.33 22.44
CA ASP A 120 -9.94 6.12 23.89
C ASP A 120 -8.55 5.63 24.32
N VAL A 121 -7.90 6.40 25.19
CA VAL A 121 -6.53 6.15 25.66
C VAL A 121 -6.50 5.02 26.69
N ASP A 122 -7.52 4.97 27.54
CA ASP A 122 -7.62 4.02 28.65
C ASP A 122 -8.19 2.68 28.17
N ASN A 123 -8.92 2.72 27.07
CA ASN A 123 -9.50 1.56 26.42
C ASN A 123 -9.36 1.66 24.88
N PRO A 124 -8.17 1.44 24.33
CA PRO A 124 -8.00 1.46 22.89
C PRO A 124 -8.75 0.28 22.28
N PHE A 125 -9.63 0.57 21.32
CA PHE A 125 -10.22 -0.43 20.45
C PHE A 125 -9.28 -0.71 19.26
N PRO A 126 -9.29 -1.94 18.71
CA PRO A 126 -8.47 -2.27 17.56
C PRO A 126 -8.88 -1.42 16.35
N SER A 127 -7.90 -0.82 15.68
CA SER A 127 -8.12 0.06 14.52
C SER A 127 -7.12 -0.22 13.40
N TYR A 128 -7.55 0.00 12.16
CA TYR A 128 -6.67 -0.05 10.99
C TYR A 128 -5.62 1.06 10.96
N SER A 129 -5.76 2.12 11.77
CA SER A 129 -4.80 3.24 11.86
C SER A 129 -3.36 2.81 12.19
N ARG A 130 -3.16 1.61 12.74
CA ARG A 130 -1.84 1.02 13.03
C ARG A 130 -1.62 -0.32 12.33
N SER A 131 -2.49 -0.66 11.39
CA SER A 131 -2.43 -1.94 10.69
C SER A 131 -1.28 -1.97 9.69
N ARG A 132 -0.98 -3.18 9.22
CA ARG A 132 0.11 -3.42 8.27
C ARG A 132 -0.36 -4.25 7.09
N PHE A 133 0.32 -4.04 5.97
CA PHE A 133 0.35 -5.03 4.90
C PHE A 133 1.53 -5.94 5.16
N THR A 134 1.26 -7.23 5.30
CA THR A 134 2.24 -8.19 5.82
C THR A 134 2.74 -9.15 4.76
N THR A 135 1.88 -9.48 3.80
CA THR A 135 2.10 -10.59 2.87
C THR A 135 1.61 -10.18 1.50
N LEU A 136 2.39 -10.47 0.47
CA LEU A 136 1.97 -10.46 -0.92
C LEU A 136 2.05 -11.89 -1.43
N ASP A 137 0.90 -12.50 -1.67
CA ASP A 137 0.83 -13.81 -2.31
C ASP A 137 1.07 -13.64 -3.81
N ILE A 138 2.28 -14.03 -4.24
CA ILE A 138 2.72 -13.96 -5.65
C ILE A 138 1.86 -14.86 -6.54
N SER A 139 1.36 -15.98 -6.02
CA SER A 139 0.63 -16.95 -6.82
C SER A 139 -0.75 -16.40 -7.22
N THR A 140 -1.46 -15.82 -6.26
CA THR A 140 -2.81 -15.27 -6.47
C THR A 140 -2.80 -13.78 -6.81
N GLY A 141 -1.70 -13.06 -6.61
CA GLY A 141 -1.66 -11.61 -6.73
C GLY A 141 -2.50 -10.92 -5.65
N LEU A 142 -2.46 -11.44 -4.42
CA LEU A 142 -3.23 -10.90 -3.30
C LEU A 142 -2.30 -10.22 -2.28
N LEU A 143 -2.47 -8.92 -2.12
CA LEU A 143 -1.78 -8.15 -1.08
C LEU A 143 -2.63 -8.16 0.20
N ILE A 144 -2.13 -8.82 1.25
CA ILE A 144 -2.84 -8.99 2.53
C ILE A 144 -2.51 -7.82 3.46
N GLY A 145 -3.53 -7.02 3.74
CA GLY A 145 -3.56 -5.90 4.68
C GLY A 145 -4.46 -6.16 5.89
N GLY A 146 -4.64 -5.14 6.73
CA GLY A 146 -5.55 -5.19 7.87
C GLY A 146 -5.05 -5.98 9.07
N THR A 147 -3.77 -6.40 9.09
CA THR A 147 -3.18 -7.01 10.30
C THR A 147 -2.99 -5.94 11.38
N ILE A 148 -3.85 -5.95 12.40
CA ILE A 148 -3.80 -5.02 13.52
C ILE A 148 -2.86 -5.56 14.60
N PRO A 149 -1.77 -4.85 14.97
CA PRO A 149 -0.84 -5.33 15.99
C PRO A 149 -1.53 -5.54 17.35
N GLY A 150 -1.34 -6.72 17.95
CA GLY A 150 -1.90 -7.09 19.25
C GLY A 150 -3.36 -7.52 19.22
N LEU A 151 -3.95 -7.68 18.02
CA LEU A 151 -5.26 -8.31 17.83
C LEU A 151 -5.03 -9.76 17.40
N ASP A 152 -5.29 -10.69 18.32
CA ASP A 152 -5.03 -12.11 18.12
C ASP A 152 -6.32 -12.93 18.22
N VAL A 153 -6.38 -14.06 17.53
CA VAL A 153 -7.46 -15.04 17.71
C VAL A 153 -7.07 -15.95 18.87
N SER A 154 -7.93 -16.03 19.89
CA SER A 154 -7.77 -16.88 21.05
C SER A 154 -8.96 -17.83 21.19
N THR A 155 -8.83 -18.88 21.99
CA THR A 155 -9.91 -19.84 22.25
C THR A 155 -10.32 -19.76 23.71
N LEU A 156 -11.58 -19.42 23.96
CA LEU A 156 -12.14 -19.31 25.31
C LEU A 156 -13.40 -20.17 25.41
N ALA A 157 -13.43 -21.09 26.38
CA ALA A 157 -14.52 -22.05 26.58
C ALA A 157 -14.93 -22.84 25.31
N GLY A 158 -13.95 -23.16 24.45
CA GLY A 158 -14.16 -23.89 23.20
C GLY A 158 -14.65 -23.03 22.02
N GLY A 159 -14.89 -21.74 22.23
CA GLY A 159 -15.21 -20.78 21.16
C GLY A 159 -14.01 -19.93 20.78
N ASN A 160 -13.94 -19.51 19.51
CA ASN A 160 -12.94 -18.54 19.06
C ASN A 160 -13.38 -17.13 19.44
N VAL A 161 -12.44 -16.34 19.97
CA VAL A 161 -12.62 -14.93 20.34
C VAL A 161 -11.44 -14.13 19.81
N LEU A 162 -11.62 -12.82 19.67
CA LEU A 162 -10.53 -11.90 19.40
C LEU A 162 -10.02 -11.34 20.73
N GLU A 163 -8.72 -11.31 20.93
CA GLU A 163 -8.08 -10.70 22.09
C GLU A 163 -7.33 -9.44 21.66
N TYR A 164 -7.56 -8.33 22.37
CA TYR A 164 -6.86 -7.07 22.13
C TYR A 164 -6.56 -6.36 23.45
N GLY A 165 -5.28 -6.16 23.77
CA GLY A 165 -4.88 -5.46 25.00
C GLY A 165 -5.45 -6.09 26.28
N GLY A 166 -5.56 -7.42 26.34
CA GLY A 166 -6.14 -8.15 27.46
C GLY A 166 -7.68 -8.15 27.51
N ARG A 167 -8.35 -7.64 26.47
CA ARG A 167 -9.81 -7.64 26.36
C ARG A 167 -10.26 -8.71 25.38
N VAL A 168 -11.37 -9.37 25.70
CA VAL A 168 -12.02 -10.34 24.83
C VAL A 168 -13.11 -9.64 24.02
N ILE A 169 -12.97 -9.70 22.71
CA ILE A 169 -13.89 -9.16 21.71
C ILE A 169 -14.54 -10.35 21.00
N PRO A 170 -15.87 -10.35 20.78
CA PRO A 170 -16.54 -11.41 20.05
C PRO A 170 -15.98 -11.55 18.61
N ALA A 171 -15.48 -12.74 18.27
CA ALA A 171 -15.03 -13.04 16.92
C ALA A 171 -16.23 -13.33 16.02
N LYS A 172 -16.70 -12.33 15.29
CA LYS A 172 -17.85 -12.46 14.39
C LYS A 172 -17.36 -12.75 12.97
N LEU A 173 -17.88 -13.82 12.39
CA LEU A 173 -17.65 -14.15 10.99
C LEU A 173 -18.25 -13.10 10.05
N TRP A 174 -17.57 -12.85 8.94
CA TRP A 174 -18.00 -11.94 7.88
C TRP A 174 -18.72 -12.79 6.83
N VAL A 175 -20.01 -13.04 7.03
CA VAL A 175 -20.81 -13.90 6.14
C VAL A 175 -22.00 -13.09 5.65
N GLU A 176 -22.22 -13.09 4.34
CA GLU A 176 -23.41 -12.51 3.74
C GLU A 176 -24.56 -13.52 3.69
N ASP A 177 -25.78 -13.03 3.92
CA ASP A 177 -26.97 -13.85 3.74
C ASP A 177 -27.35 -13.91 2.26
N ARG A 178 -27.09 -15.06 1.64
CA ARG A 178 -27.35 -15.28 0.20
C ARG A 178 -28.81 -15.60 -0.11
N ASN A 179 -29.65 -15.81 0.90
CA ASN A 179 -31.07 -16.11 0.72
C ASN A 179 -31.96 -14.86 0.78
N SER A 180 -31.37 -13.68 1.00
CA SER A 180 -32.06 -12.41 0.88
C SER A 180 -32.49 -12.20 -0.58
N GLU A 181 -33.81 -12.17 -0.83
CA GLU A 181 -34.45 -11.97 -2.15
C GLU A 181 -34.10 -10.61 -2.83
N SER A 182 -33.21 -9.83 -2.25
CA SER A 182 -32.68 -8.61 -2.86
C SER A 182 -31.65 -8.97 -3.95
N SER A 183 -32.05 -8.79 -5.21
CA SER A 183 -31.21 -8.83 -6.42
C SER A 183 -30.01 -7.88 -6.43
N GLU A 184 -29.77 -7.13 -5.35
CA GLU A 184 -28.58 -6.29 -5.13
C GLU A 184 -27.37 -7.05 -4.52
N GLY A 185 -27.48 -8.36 -4.23
CA GLY A 185 -26.45 -9.18 -3.56
C GLY A 185 -25.65 -10.13 -4.47
N ALA A 186 -25.53 -9.82 -5.76
CA ALA A 186 -24.78 -10.66 -6.69
C ALA A 186 -23.30 -10.72 -6.31
N LYS A 187 -22.76 -11.94 -6.19
CA LYS A 187 -21.35 -12.11 -5.86
C LYS A 187 -20.47 -11.50 -6.95
N VAL A 188 -19.61 -10.56 -6.55
CA VAL A 188 -18.62 -9.95 -7.45
C VAL A 188 -17.45 -10.90 -7.63
N SER A 189 -17.02 -11.08 -8.87
CA SER A 189 -15.85 -11.88 -9.22
C SER A 189 -14.57 -11.07 -9.08
N HIS A 190 -13.45 -11.72 -8.78
CA HIS A 190 -12.11 -11.12 -8.71
C HIS A 190 -11.51 -10.91 -10.12
N SER A 191 -12.22 -10.17 -10.97
CA SER A 191 -11.87 -9.93 -12.37
C SER A 191 -11.02 -8.68 -12.60
N PHE A 192 -10.79 -7.86 -11.57
CA PHE A 192 -10.08 -6.58 -11.69
C PHE A 192 -8.99 -6.43 -10.62
N LYS A 193 -7.94 -5.67 -10.97
CA LYS A 193 -6.96 -5.15 -10.01
C LYS A 193 -7.62 -4.12 -9.09
N GLY A 194 -7.18 -4.06 -7.84
CA GLY A 194 -7.61 -3.08 -6.85
C GLY A 194 -8.92 -3.44 -6.14
N LEU A 195 -9.42 -4.66 -6.25
CA LEU A 195 -10.59 -5.11 -5.52
C LEU A 195 -10.22 -5.45 -4.07
N LEU A 196 -11.07 -5.02 -3.13
CA LEU A 196 -10.99 -5.41 -1.73
C LEU A 196 -11.76 -6.70 -1.51
N THR A 197 -11.11 -7.65 -0.83
CA THR A 197 -11.69 -8.96 -0.59
C THR A 197 -11.35 -9.49 0.80
N HIS A 198 -12.23 -10.30 1.38
CA HIS A 198 -12.04 -10.92 2.68
C HIS A 198 -12.09 -12.43 2.53
N ARG A 199 -11.24 -13.14 3.28
CA ARG A 199 -11.20 -14.60 3.23
C ARG A 199 -12.38 -15.17 3.99
N ASN A 200 -13.17 -16.00 3.32
CA ASN A 200 -14.30 -16.68 3.94
C ASN A 200 -13.82 -17.50 5.15
N LEU A 201 -14.56 -17.40 6.25
CA LEU A 201 -14.26 -18.04 7.54
C LEU A 201 -13.05 -17.48 8.31
N ASP A 202 -12.39 -16.42 7.82
CA ASP A 202 -11.44 -15.69 8.64
C ASP A 202 -12.19 -14.86 9.70
N LEU A 203 -11.68 -14.90 10.92
CA LEU A 203 -12.22 -14.17 12.07
C LEU A 203 -11.52 -12.83 12.27
N THR A 204 -10.35 -12.66 11.66
CA THR A 204 -9.58 -11.44 11.76
C THR A 204 -10.09 -10.36 10.81
N PRO A 205 -9.80 -9.08 11.08
CA PRO A 205 -10.07 -7.98 10.14
C PRO A 205 -9.03 -7.93 9.01
N SER A 206 -8.29 -9.02 8.74
CA SER A 206 -7.39 -9.05 7.61
C SER A 206 -8.18 -8.98 6.30
N PHE A 207 -7.67 -8.24 5.32
CA PHE A 207 -8.30 -8.13 4.01
C PHE A 207 -7.25 -8.20 2.92
N GLY A 208 -7.64 -8.68 1.75
CA GLY A 208 -6.81 -8.72 0.56
C GLY A 208 -7.13 -7.57 -0.38
N VAL A 209 -6.11 -7.10 -1.09
CA VAL A 209 -6.24 -6.21 -2.25
C VAL A 209 -5.69 -6.94 -3.47
N THR A 210 -6.51 -7.08 -4.52
CA THR A 210 -6.05 -7.72 -5.75
C THR A 210 -5.03 -6.84 -6.46
N THR A 211 -3.91 -7.41 -6.88
CA THR A 211 -2.85 -6.68 -7.60
C THR A 211 -2.85 -6.98 -9.11
N ARG A 212 -3.67 -7.95 -9.56
CA ARG A 212 -3.79 -8.42 -10.96
C ARG A 212 -5.24 -8.48 -11.43
N SER A 213 -5.45 -8.43 -12.74
CA SER A 213 -6.77 -8.38 -13.38
C SER A 213 -7.36 -9.75 -13.76
N SER A 214 -6.97 -10.84 -13.09
CA SER A 214 -7.51 -12.18 -13.35
C SER A 214 -7.22 -13.10 -12.17
N THR A 215 -7.88 -12.86 -11.04
CA THR A 215 -7.68 -13.61 -9.79
C THR A 215 -8.94 -14.36 -9.38
N THR A 216 -9.74 -14.79 -10.36
CA THR A 216 -11.04 -15.48 -10.19
C THR A 216 -10.95 -16.80 -9.41
N SER A 217 -9.75 -17.40 -9.30
CA SER A 217 -9.50 -18.53 -8.39
C SER A 217 -9.82 -18.21 -6.92
N LEU A 218 -9.78 -16.92 -6.55
CA LEU A 218 -10.15 -16.44 -5.22
C LEU A 218 -11.66 -16.44 -4.99
N ASP A 219 -12.50 -16.46 -6.04
CA ASP A 219 -13.95 -16.37 -5.92
C ASP A 219 -14.48 -17.45 -4.96
N ALA A 220 -13.97 -18.68 -5.00
CA ALA A 220 -14.46 -19.76 -4.14
C ALA A 220 -14.19 -19.51 -2.65
N THR A 221 -13.12 -18.81 -2.31
CA THR A 221 -12.58 -18.73 -0.94
C THR A 221 -12.64 -17.33 -0.35
N HIS A 222 -12.89 -16.31 -1.15
CA HIS A 222 -12.95 -14.92 -0.72
C HIS A 222 -14.21 -14.23 -1.23
N THR A 223 -14.62 -13.17 -0.53
CA THR A 223 -15.76 -12.33 -0.88
C THR A 223 -15.29 -10.90 -1.13
N VAL A 224 -15.51 -10.42 -2.36
CA VAL A 224 -15.22 -9.04 -2.73
C VAL A 224 -16.25 -8.10 -2.10
N PHE A 225 -15.78 -7.07 -1.40
CA PHE A 225 -16.64 -6.12 -0.67
C PHE A 225 -16.34 -4.65 -0.97
N GLY A 226 -15.38 -4.36 -1.85
CA GLY A 226 -15.05 -3.00 -2.28
C GLY A 226 -13.99 -2.96 -3.36
N CYS A 227 -13.51 -1.75 -3.66
CA CYS A 227 -12.44 -1.49 -4.61
C CYS A 227 -11.64 -0.24 -4.25
N ILE A 228 -10.46 -0.08 -4.84
CA ILE A 228 -9.69 1.17 -4.82
C ILE A 228 -10.30 2.13 -5.84
N LEU A 229 -10.60 3.34 -5.39
CA LEU A 229 -11.03 4.47 -6.23
C LEU A 229 -9.85 5.36 -6.58
N GLU A 230 -8.95 5.59 -5.62
CA GLU A 230 -7.78 6.44 -5.81
C GLU A 230 -6.55 5.79 -5.17
N ASP A 231 -5.44 5.76 -5.90
CA ASP A 231 -4.11 5.37 -5.40
C ASP A 231 -3.15 6.55 -5.56
N ARG A 232 -3.18 7.48 -4.59
CA ARG A 232 -2.36 8.68 -4.60
C ARG A 232 -0.93 8.30 -4.24
N GLY A 233 -0.04 8.36 -5.23
CA GLY A 233 1.38 8.04 -5.10
C GLY A 233 1.79 6.68 -5.68
N GLY A 234 0.84 5.90 -6.20
CA GLY A 234 1.15 4.60 -6.84
C GLY A 234 1.60 3.54 -5.84
N PHE A 235 0.93 3.47 -4.68
CA PHE A 235 1.21 2.51 -3.62
C PHE A 235 1.16 1.06 -4.11
N LEU A 236 0.14 0.70 -4.91
CA LEU A 236 -0.01 -0.70 -5.35
C LEU A 236 1.15 -1.14 -6.23
N GLU A 237 1.58 -0.29 -7.16
CA GLU A 237 2.69 -0.57 -8.07
C GLU A 237 3.99 -0.73 -7.27
N ARG A 238 4.26 0.21 -6.36
CA ARG A 238 5.43 0.14 -5.47
C ARG A 238 5.42 -1.09 -4.57
N THR A 239 4.26 -1.52 -4.09
CA THR A 239 4.14 -2.65 -3.17
C THR A 239 4.38 -4.00 -3.88
N VAL A 240 3.96 -4.12 -5.14
CA VAL A 240 4.19 -5.33 -5.96
C VAL A 240 5.67 -5.55 -6.29
N ASP A 241 6.44 -4.45 -6.35
CA ASP A 241 7.89 -4.48 -6.56
C ASP A 241 8.70 -4.70 -5.27
N LEU A 242 8.04 -4.78 -4.11
CA LEU A 242 8.75 -5.02 -2.86
C LEU A 242 9.29 -6.45 -2.80
N PRO A 243 10.52 -6.62 -2.29
CA PRO A 243 11.06 -7.95 -2.12
C PRO A 243 10.27 -8.72 -1.07
N VAL A 244 9.91 -9.94 -1.43
CA VAL A 244 9.14 -10.88 -0.60
C VAL A 244 9.99 -12.10 -0.29
N LEU A 245 9.75 -12.67 0.89
CA LEU A 245 10.33 -13.94 1.25
C LEU A 245 9.50 -15.06 0.62
N THR A 246 10.14 -15.93 -0.13
CA THR A 246 9.54 -17.16 -0.66
C THR A 246 10.13 -18.41 -0.01
N ASP A 247 9.45 -19.53 -0.14
CA ASP A 247 9.96 -20.86 0.21
C ASP A 247 11.29 -21.20 -0.50
N SER A 248 11.53 -20.61 -1.68
CA SER A 248 12.77 -20.76 -2.46
C SER A 248 13.84 -19.71 -2.17
N GLY A 249 13.60 -18.75 -1.27
CA GLY A 249 14.52 -17.64 -1.00
C GLY A 249 13.87 -16.28 -1.18
N LYS A 250 14.64 -15.19 -1.28
CA LYS A 250 14.09 -13.86 -1.53
C LYS A 250 13.77 -13.69 -3.01
N VAL A 251 12.60 -13.17 -3.36
CA VAL A 251 12.22 -12.81 -4.74
C VAL A 251 11.84 -11.34 -4.77
N SER A 252 12.45 -10.57 -5.67
CA SER A 252 12.28 -9.12 -5.76
C SER A 252 11.44 -8.65 -6.95
N ARG A 253 10.82 -9.56 -7.71
CA ARG A 253 9.98 -9.18 -8.85
C ARG A 253 8.79 -10.10 -9.00
N THR A 254 7.61 -9.49 -9.00
CA THR A 254 6.41 -10.09 -9.52
C THR A 254 6.34 -9.70 -11.00
N GLU A 255 6.73 -10.58 -11.93
CA GLU A 255 6.56 -10.26 -13.36
C GLU A 255 5.07 -10.04 -13.64
N ILE A 256 4.74 -8.82 -14.08
CA ILE A 256 3.42 -8.43 -14.57
C ILE A 256 3.27 -9.10 -15.94
N ASP A 257 2.27 -9.98 -16.09
CA ASP A 257 1.82 -10.63 -17.33
C ASP A 257 2.85 -11.47 -18.13
N GLY A 258 3.65 -12.29 -17.43
CA GLY A 258 4.42 -13.37 -18.05
C GLY A 258 4.13 -14.73 -17.37
N PRO A 259 4.17 -15.87 -18.10
CA PRO A 259 4.21 -17.17 -17.45
C PRO A 259 5.41 -17.17 -16.50
N VAL A 260 5.20 -17.56 -15.24
CA VAL A 260 6.26 -17.67 -14.22
C VAL A 260 7.33 -18.62 -14.75
N THR A 261 8.35 -18.06 -15.40
CA THR A 261 9.52 -18.83 -15.79
C THR A 261 10.38 -18.91 -14.53
N VAL A 262 10.29 -20.05 -13.85
CA VAL A 262 11.24 -20.44 -12.81
C VAL A 262 12.62 -20.50 -13.46
N GLY A 263 13.33 -19.36 -13.54
CA GLY A 263 14.65 -19.26 -14.17
C GLY A 263 15.02 -17.97 -14.92
N GLY A 264 14.26 -16.87 -14.81
CA GLY A 264 14.56 -15.62 -15.55
C GLY A 264 15.58 -14.70 -14.87
N SER A 265 16.85 -14.78 -15.29
CA SER A 265 17.94 -13.86 -14.89
C SER A 265 17.74 -12.43 -15.40
N GLY A 266 17.86 -11.46 -14.49
CA GLY A 266 18.06 -10.05 -14.82
C GLY A 266 19.27 -9.48 -14.10
N GLY A 267 20.46 -9.64 -14.71
CA GLY A 267 21.69 -8.94 -14.31
C GLY A 267 22.79 -9.80 -13.68
N GLY A 268 23.64 -10.40 -14.53
CA GLY A 268 25.09 -10.42 -14.29
C GLY A 268 25.70 -11.32 -13.20
N ASP A 269 25.07 -12.41 -12.75
CA ASP A 269 25.74 -13.31 -11.80
C ASP A 269 25.41 -14.79 -12.02
N LEU A 270 26.09 -15.41 -12.99
CA LEU A 270 26.03 -16.86 -13.27
C LEU A 270 26.54 -17.72 -12.09
N GLY A 271 27.22 -17.13 -11.09
CA GLY A 271 27.61 -17.80 -9.85
C GLY A 271 26.51 -17.80 -8.77
N GLY A 272 25.53 -16.91 -8.87
CA GLY A 272 24.46 -16.75 -7.87
C GLY A 272 23.38 -17.83 -7.91
N ALA A 273 23.07 -18.43 -9.07
CA ALA A 273 22.00 -19.41 -9.22
C ALA A 273 22.30 -20.76 -8.55
N LEU A 274 23.55 -21.24 -8.62
CA LEU A 274 23.98 -22.46 -7.93
C LEU A 274 24.17 -22.21 -6.42
N ALA A 275 24.75 -21.07 -6.04
CA ALA A 275 24.93 -20.71 -4.63
C ALA A 275 23.59 -20.50 -3.92
N SER A 276 22.62 -19.84 -4.58
CA SER A 276 21.27 -19.66 -4.05
C SER A 276 20.49 -20.98 -3.95
N SER A 277 20.60 -21.89 -4.92
CA SER A 277 19.92 -23.19 -4.83
C SER A 277 20.47 -24.06 -3.69
N VAL A 278 21.79 -24.06 -3.47
CA VAL A 278 22.41 -24.76 -2.33
C VAL A 278 22.04 -24.11 -1.01
N PHE A 279 22.06 -22.77 -0.93
CA PHE A 279 21.63 -22.03 0.27
C PHE A 279 20.16 -22.27 0.59
N THR A 280 19.29 -22.30 -0.41
CA THR A 280 17.86 -22.59 -0.26
C THR A 280 17.63 -24.04 0.17
N ALA A 281 18.36 -25.00 -0.39
CA ALA A 281 18.30 -26.39 0.02
C ALA A 281 18.76 -26.59 1.48
N GLN A 282 19.90 -26.01 1.86
CA GLN A 282 20.39 -26.04 3.23
C GLN A 282 19.40 -25.39 4.19
N ARG A 283 18.87 -24.21 3.83
CA ARG A 283 17.88 -23.51 4.66
C ARG A 283 16.59 -24.29 4.83
N ARG A 284 16.10 -24.98 3.79
CA ARG A 284 14.93 -25.86 3.89
C ARG A 284 15.20 -27.00 4.88
N VAL A 285 16.37 -27.66 4.78
CA VAL A 285 16.77 -28.72 5.71
C VAL A 285 16.83 -28.21 7.16
N PHE A 286 17.47 -27.05 7.41
CA PHE A 286 17.53 -26.47 8.74
C PHE A 286 16.16 -26.00 9.26
N ARG A 287 15.29 -25.49 8.38
CA ARG A 287 13.93 -25.09 8.73
C ARG A 287 13.09 -26.30 9.13
N ASP A 288 13.13 -27.35 8.34
CA ASP A 288 12.34 -28.56 8.56
C ASP A 288 12.84 -29.29 9.83
N ALA A 289 14.17 -29.34 10.03
CA ALA A 289 14.76 -29.85 11.27
C ALA A 289 14.32 -29.04 12.50
N ALA A 290 14.40 -27.70 12.45
CA ALA A 290 14.02 -26.87 13.58
C ALA A 290 12.51 -26.89 13.86
N LYS A 291 11.66 -27.09 12.84
CA LYS A 291 10.22 -27.40 13.04
C LYS A 291 10.02 -28.72 13.77
N THR A 292 10.77 -29.77 13.43
CA THR A 292 10.71 -31.05 14.17
C THR A 292 11.21 -30.95 15.62
N PHE A 293 12.03 -29.95 15.95
CA PHE A 293 12.46 -29.66 17.33
C PHE A 293 11.54 -28.70 18.10
N GLY A 294 10.39 -28.33 17.53
CA GLY A 294 9.38 -27.52 18.21
C GLY A 294 9.66 -26.02 18.23
N ASP A 295 10.55 -25.49 17.37
CA ASP A 295 10.74 -24.04 17.25
C ASP A 295 9.61 -23.41 16.43
N SER A 296 8.54 -22.99 17.12
CA SER A 296 7.37 -22.31 16.54
C SER A 296 7.66 -20.89 16.02
N ARG A 297 8.88 -20.36 16.21
CA ARG A 297 9.27 -19.07 15.62
C ARG A 297 9.44 -19.17 14.11
N LEU A 298 9.75 -20.36 13.60
CA LEU A 298 9.83 -20.61 12.15
C LEU A 298 8.46 -20.69 11.48
N ASP A 299 7.40 -20.95 12.24
CA ASP A 299 6.04 -20.84 11.72
C ASP A 299 5.65 -19.38 11.44
N LYS A 300 6.33 -18.39 12.06
CA LYS A 300 6.10 -16.94 11.83
C LYS A 300 6.76 -16.41 10.54
N VAL A 301 7.43 -17.27 9.78
CA VAL A 301 8.12 -16.95 8.53
C VAL A 301 7.31 -17.55 7.38
N TYR A 302 6.32 -16.80 6.93
CA TYR A 302 5.40 -17.19 5.88
C TYR A 302 5.94 -16.86 4.48
N ASP A 303 5.60 -17.71 3.52
CA ASP A 303 5.76 -17.44 2.09
C ASP A 303 4.98 -16.16 1.72
N GLY A 304 5.56 -15.31 0.87
CA GLY A 304 5.01 -14.02 0.49
C GLY A 304 5.22 -12.88 1.50
N LYS A 305 5.89 -13.12 2.64
CA LYS A 305 6.12 -12.06 3.65
C LYS A 305 6.92 -10.90 3.05
N LEU A 306 6.38 -9.68 3.16
CA LEU A 306 7.05 -8.46 2.70
C LEU A 306 8.31 -8.21 3.53
N LEU A 307 9.43 -7.95 2.86
CA LEU A 307 10.71 -7.65 3.52
C LEU A 307 10.88 -6.17 3.87
N ARG A 308 10.00 -5.30 3.35
CA ARG A 308 9.85 -3.92 3.81
C ARG A 308 8.59 -3.80 4.66
N ARG A 309 8.61 -2.88 5.62
CA ARG A 309 7.45 -2.60 6.46
C ARG A 309 6.50 -1.70 5.68
N VAL A 310 5.28 -2.17 5.49
CA VAL A 310 4.20 -1.41 4.88
C VAL A 310 3.14 -1.16 5.94
N GLU A 311 2.96 0.10 6.32
CA GLU A 311 2.13 0.49 7.47
C GLU A 311 1.06 1.49 7.05
N VAL A 312 -0.12 1.33 7.64
CA VAL A 312 -1.16 2.35 7.67
C VAL A 312 -0.83 3.29 8.82
N THR A 313 -0.85 4.60 8.56
CA THR A 313 -0.60 5.65 9.56
C THR A 313 -1.88 6.33 10.02
N LYS A 314 -2.89 6.36 9.14
CA LYS A 314 -4.18 6.98 9.41
C LYS A 314 -5.27 6.30 8.57
N VAL A 315 -6.47 6.28 9.11
CA VAL A 315 -7.66 5.77 8.44
C VAL A 315 -8.86 6.64 8.79
N GLY A 316 -9.85 6.72 7.92
CA GLY A 316 -11.12 7.37 8.24
C GLY A 316 -12.17 7.19 7.14
N VAL A 317 -13.40 7.54 7.48
CA VAL A 317 -14.52 7.64 6.54
C VAL A 317 -14.47 8.99 5.84
N LEU A 318 -14.83 9.03 4.55
CA LEU A 318 -14.95 10.24 3.73
C LEU A 318 -16.41 10.66 3.54
#